data_AF-A0A0D2ITM4-F1
#
_entry.id   AF-A0A0D2ITM4-F1
#
_cell.length_a   1.000
_cell.length_b   1.000
_cell.length_c   1.000
_cell.angle_alpha   90.00
_cell.angle_beta   90.00
_cell.angle_gamma   90.00
#
_symmetry.space_group_name_H-M   'P 1'
#
loop_
_entity.id
_entity.type
_entity.pdbx_description
1 polymer ?
#
loop_
_entity_poly.entity_id
_entity_poly.type
_entity_poly.pdbx_seq_one_letter_code
_entity_poly.pdbx_strand_id
1 'polypeptide(L)'
;MSRGDDIDTLDLDRERAALISSCQRIAVPYYYGFVEEQARVSGEHWSTIIFRDASRKVTASPSVSNQREDPPERRAWLDQAQAIMHMKNVQSFLEKMRGSSGELGLEWKNSISESTWWRIPREKILQEILVSCPFATPYIWIDLLCIPQDVEDANLKSMAIREIGRQTKIFQSARFAVAWLNDIDSWNGLERAIRLLAVFRLKLEDQLEISSSLWKSVMKDDFVSLELLLPGPHVHDDSNASLNGWLTSLWTLQELCLRPDMRLCNQHWEILPVGSINRHCDIGLDDIAALSLYVLQVIPDEERNTQSTDASLRNQCVVSRIFEELRSLERKGHLVTLLNAPRSSILQACADRYCERNRAEAIMSAIGVTDWYTERTQTGEETSVGGSANEYPLSFVREAAKKLGATFFFASGIIWNVKRLLLESTPLPTGARNAICSMMPFKIVLQRLTSG
;
A
#
# COMPACT_ATOMS: atom_id res chain seq x y z
N MET A 1 12.81 16.81 34.92
CA MET A 1 12.24 16.91 33.56
C MET A 1 13.17 16.17 32.59
N SER A 2 13.18 14.84 32.61
CA SER A 2 14.07 14.00 31.77
C SER A 2 13.40 12.69 31.31
N ARG A 3 12.07 12.69 31.18
CA ARG A 3 11.27 11.52 30.74
C ARG A 3 10.76 11.64 29.30
N GLY A 4 11.18 12.69 28.57
CA GLY A 4 10.74 12.96 27.19
C GLY A 4 11.53 12.20 26.13
N ASP A 5 12.84 12.00 26.34
CA ASP A 5 13.74 11.49 25.29
C ASP A 5 13.71 9.96 25.12
N ASP A 6 13.17 9.23 26.11
CA ASP A 6 13.11 7.75 26.09
C ASP A 6 11.99 7.19 25.19
N ILE A 7 10.96 7.99 24.87
CA ILE A 7 9.82 7.51 24.06
C ILE A 7 10.18 7.50 22.57
N ASP A 8 10.82 8.57 22.08
CA ASP A 8 11.21 8.70 20.67
C ASP A 8 12.30 7.68 20.28
N THR A 9 13.19 7.33 21.20
CA THR A 9 14.24 6.32 20.95
C THR A 9 13.68 4.90 20.82
N LEU A 10 12.66 4.54 21.62
CA LEU A 10 12.01 3.23 21.55
C LEU A 10 11.23 3.03 20.24
N ASP A 11 10.59 4.07 19.72
CA ASP A 11 9.87 3.99 18.45
C ASP A 11 10.85 3.89 17.27
N LEU A 12 11.96 4.63 17.29
CA LEU A 12 13.03 4.51 16.29
C LEU A 12 13.68 3.11 16.29
N ASP A 13 13.91 2.51 17.46
CA ASP A 13 14.48 1.16 17.56
C ASP A 13 13.51 0.09 17.05
N ARG A 14 12.20 0.26 17.28
CA ARG A 14 11.16 -0.62 16.73
C ARG A 14 11.07 -0.49 15.22
N GLU A 15 11.10 0.72 14.68
CA GLU A 15 11.13 0.97 13.24
C GLU A 15 12.36 0.31 12.60
N ARG A 16 13.54 0.48 13.21
CA ARG A 16 14.78 -0.16 12.75
C ARG A 16 14.68 -1.68 12.82
N ALA A 17 14.14 -2.25 13.89
CA ALA A 17 13.99 -3.69 14.00
C ALA A 17 13.01 -4.26 12.94
N ALA A 18 11.89 -3.57 12.69
CA ALA A 18 10.95 -3.94 11.65
C ALA A 18 11.59 -3.86 10.25
N LEU A 19 12.30 -2.76 9.97
CA LEU A 19 13.07 -2.56 8.74
C LEU A 19 14.08 -3.70 8.52
N ILE A 20 14.89 -4.02 9.54
CA ILE A 20 15.89 -5.10 9.48
C ILE A 20 15.20 -6.45 9.24
N SER A 21 14.13 -6.74 9.97
CA SER A 21 13.39 -8.00 9.85
C SER A 21 12.82 -8.19 8.44
N SER A 22 12.19 -7.17 7.87
CA SER A 22 11.65 -7.23 6.51
C SER A 22 12.77 -7.39 5.48
N CYS A 23 13.85 -6.61 5.59
CA CYS A 23 15.00 -6.74 4.72
C CYS A 23 15.63 -8.15 4.76
N GLN A 24 15.78 -8.73 5.96
CA GLN A 24 16.33 -10.08 6.13
C GLN A 24 15.40 -11.16 5.56
N ARG A 25 14.09 -11.05 5.79
CA ARG A 25 13.07 -11.95 5.25
C ARG A 25 13.17 -12.07 3.73
N ILE A 26 13.61 -11.02 3.04
CA ILE A 26 13.71 -10.97 1.57
C ILE A 26 15.10 -11.33 1.09
N ALA A 27 16.14 -10.72 1.67
CA ALA A 27 17.51 -10.86 1.20
C ALA A 27 18.03 -12.30 1.35
N VAL A 28 17.63 -12.99 2.42
CA VAL A 28 18.09 -14.35 2.72
C VAL A 28 17.56 -15.38 1.71
N PRO A 29 16.25 -15.47 1.42
CA PRO A 29 15.73 -16.34 0.36
C PRO A 29 16.36 -16.07 -1.01
N TYR A 30 16.59 -14.81 -1.38
CA TYR A 30 17.26 -14.48 -2.64
C TYR A 30 18.69 -15.02 -2.69
N TYR A 31 19.45 -14.85 -1.61
CA TYR A 31 20.81 -15.36 -1.55
C TYR A 31 20.85 -16.88 -1.72
N TYR A 32 20.04 -17.61 -0.95
CA TYR A 32 19.98 -19.07 -1.07
C TYR A 32 19.50 -19.53 -2.43
N GLY A 33 18.47 -18.88 -2.98
CA GLY A 33 17.96 -19.20 -4.30
C GLY A 33 19.00 -18.99 -5.40
N PHE A 34 19.80 -17.92 -5.28
CA PHE A 34 20.92 -17.70 -6.19
C PHE A 34 22.02 -18.76 -6.07
N VAL A 35 22.40 -19.11 -4.83
CA VAL A 35 23.43 -20.14 -4.59
C VAL A 35 22.99 -21.48 -5.16
N GLU A 36 21.72 -21.87 -4.97
CA GLU A 36 21.14 -23.09 -5.55
C GLU A 36 21.19 -23.05 -7.09
N GLU A 37 20.82 -21.93 -7.71
CA GLU A 37 20.84 -21.78 -9.16
C GLU A 37 22.26 -21.80 -9.74
N GLN A 38 23.22 -21.15 -9.08
CA GLN A 38 24.63 -21.21 -9.51
C GLN A 38 25.18 -22.62 -9.37
N ALA A 39 24.92 -23.31 -8.26
CA ALA A 39 25.35 -24.70 -8.08
C ALA A 39 24.77 -25.61 -9.17
N ARG A 40 23.53 -25.37 -9.59
CA ARG A 40 22.88 -26.09 -10.70
C ARG A 40 23.55 -25.80 -12.04
N VAL A 41 23.92 -24.55 -12.31
CA VAL A 41 24.50 -24.14 -13.60
C VAL A 41 25.98 -24.47 -13.72
N SER A 42 26.78 -24.28 -12.66
CA SER A 42 28.22 -24.52 -12.67
C SER A 42 28.61 -25.95 -12.30
N GLY A 43 27.72 -26.70 -11.64
CA GLY A 43 28.04 -28.00 -11.07
C GLY A 43 28.93 -27.93 -9.83
N GLU A 44 29.22 -26.73 -9.32
CA GLU A 44 30.06 -26.52 -8.13
C GLU A 44 29.22 -26.47 -6.86
N HIS A 45 29.69 -27.12 -5.79
CA HIS A 45 29.09 -27.01 -4.47
C HIS A 45 29.63 -25.78 -3.73
N TRP A 46 28.75 -24.80 -3.50
CA TRP A 46 29.06 -23.62 -2.70
C TRP A 46 28.72 -23.88 -1.22
N SER A 47 29.61 -23.45 -0.31
CA SER A 47 29.42 -23.62 1.14
C SER A 47 28.28 -22.74 1.66
N THR A 48 27.43 -23.30 2.53
CA THR A 48 26.32 -22.60 3.18
C THR A 48 26.80 -21.42 4.01
N ILE A 49 26.39 -20.20 3.67
CA ILE A 49 26.58 -19.02 4.53
C ILE A 49 25.52 -19.06 5.65
N ILE A 50 25.97 -18.87 6.89
CA ILE A 50 25.11 -18.78 8.08
C ILE A 50 24.84 -17.30 8.36
N PHE A 51 23.62 -16.83 8.12
CA PHE A 51 23.18 -15.51 8.55
C PHE A 51 23.04 -15.48 10.07
N ARG A 52 23.70 -14.53 10.74
CA ARG A 52 23.47 -14.28 12.17
C ARG A 52 22.20 -13.45 12.30
N ASP A 53 21.13 -14.10 12.78
CA ASP A 53 19.87 -13.44 13.12
C ASP A 53 20.10 -12.38 14.21
N ALA A 54 20.04 -11.10 13.82
CA ALA A 54 20.24 -9.95 14.71
C ALA A 54 19.07 -9.76 15.71
N SER A 55 17.92 -10.40 15.49
CA SER A 55 16.74 -10.28 16.36
C SER A 55 16.84 -11.13 17.64
N ARG A 56 17.80 -12.05 17.73
CA ARG A 56 17.97 -12.95 18.89
C ARG A 56 18.87 -12.36 19.99
N LYS A 57 18.36 -11.34 20.66
CA LYS A 57 18.62 -11.10 22.09
C LYS A 57 17.30 -11.10 22.87
N VAL A 58 16.51 -12.16 22.73
CA VAL A 58 15.45 -12.49 23.67
C VAL A 58 15.65 -13.95 24.06
N THR A 59 16.01 -14.19 25.31
CA THR A 59 16.23 -15.53 25.87
C THR A 59 14.94 -16.33 25.88
N ALA A 60 14.90 -17.42 25.13
CA ALA A 60 13.85 -18.44 25.22
C ALA A 60 14.48 -19.83 25.42
N SER A 61 13.97 -20.58 26.40
CA SER A 61 14.36 -21.96 26.71
C SER A 61 13.69 -22.97 25.77
N PRO A 62 14.28 -24.15 25.53
CA PRO A 62 13.82 -25.06 24.48
C PRO A 62 12.58 -25.85 24.89
N SER A 63 11.61 -25.98 23.98
CA SER A 63 10.54 -26.98 24.07
C SER A 63 10.63 -27.96 22.89
N VAL A 64 10.23 -29.19 23.20
CA VAL A 64 10.47 -30.45 22.50
C VAL A 64 9.71 -30.55 21.17
N SER A 65 10.35 -31.15 20.17
CA SER A 65 9.79 -31.45 18.85
C SER A 65 8.72 -32.55 18.90
N ASN A 66 7.54 -32.28 18.34
CA ASN A 66 6.57 -33.31 17.97
C ASN A 66 6.29 -33.23 16.47
N GLN A 67 6.59 -34.31 15.75
CA GLN A 67 6.05 -34.57 14.42
C GLN A 67 4.55 -34.84 14.55
N ARG A 68 3.71 -34.07 13.85
CA ARG A 68 2.25 -34.30 13.77
C ARG A 68 1.91 -34.81 12.38
N GLU A 69 1.32 -36.00 12.33
CA GLU A 69 0.54 -36.46 11.18
C GLU A 69 -0.69 -35.55 10.99
N ASP A 70 -1.09 -35.36 9.73
CA ASP A 70 -2.26 -34.56 9.38
C ASP A 70 -3.53 -35.13 10.03
N PRO A 71 -4.32 -34.34 10.77
CA PRO A 71 -5.51 -34.84 11.43
C PRO A 71 -6.57 -35.24 10.39
N PRO A 72 -7.34 -36.32 10.64
CA PRO A 72 -8.41 -36.81 9.74
C PRO A 72 -9.48 -35.74 9.42
N GLU A 73 -9.57 -34.69 10.24
CA GLU A 73 -10.39 -33.50 10.00
C GLU A 73 -10.00 -32.76 8.70
N ARG A 74 -8.73 -32.78 8.28
CA ARG A 74 -8.27 -32.11 7.05
C ARG A 74 -8.84 -32.75 5.78
N ARG A 75 -9.05 -34.07 5.77
CA ARG A 75 -9.73 -34.77 4.64
C ARG A 75 -11.22 -34.47 4.61
N ALA A 76 -11.89 -34.49 5.76
CA ALA A 76 -13.29 -34.11 5.86
C ALA A 76 -13.55 -32.66 5.41
N TRP A 77 -12.60 -31.75 5.66
CA TRP A 77 -12.63 -30.37 5.17
C TRP A 77 -12.47 -30.26 3.64
N LEU A 78 -11.60 -31.06 3.02
CA LEU A 78 -11.43 -31.07 1.57
C LEU A 78 -12.69 -31.62 0.86
N ASP A 79 -13.30 -32.65 1.42
CA ASP A 79 -14.56 -33.22 0.89
C ASP A 79 -15.74 -32.24 1.06
N GLN A 80 -15.78 -31.49 2.17
CA GLN A 80 -16.78 -30.46 2.41
C GLN A 80 -16.57 -29.22 1.53
N ALA A 81 -15.33 -28.83 1.25
CA ALA A 81 -15.01 -27.75 0.32
C ALA A 81 -15.40 -28.12 -1.13
N GLN A 82 -15.15 -29.36 -1.57
CA GLN A 82 -15.65 -29.87 -2.84
C GLN A 82 -17.19 -29.89 -2.91
N ALA A 83 -17.86 -30.26 -1.81
CA ALA A 83 -19.33 -30.21 -1.73
C ALA A 83 -19.89 -28.77 -1.76
N ILE A 84 -19.17 -27.78 -1.19
CA ILE A 84 -19.54 -26.36 -1.23
C ILE A 84 -19.33 -25.76 -2.62
N MET A 85 -18.30 -26.18 -3.37
CA MET A 85 -18.12 -25.78 -4.78
C MET A 85 -19.26 -26.27 -5.69
N HIS A 86 -20.00 -27.30 -5.29
CA HIS A 86 -21.20 -27.78 -5.98
C HIS A 86 -22.51 -27.09 -5.54
N MET A 87 -22.46 -26.06 -4.68
CA MET A 87 -23.68 -25.39 -4.20
C MET A 87 -24.37 -24.58 -5.31
N LYS A 88 -25.59 -25.05 -5.65
CA LYS A 88 -26.67 -24.35 -6.37
C LYS A 88 -26.96 -22.91 -5.88
N ASN A 89 -26.42 -22.48 -4.75
CA ASN A 89 -26.68 -21.17 -4.15
C ASN A 89 -25.99 -20.01 -4.91
N VAL A 90 -24.76 -20.19 -5.39
CA VAL A 90 -24.10 -19.18 -6.25
C VAL A 90 -24.85 -19.06 -7.57
N GLN A 91 -25.24 -20.18 -8.15
CA GLN A 91 -26.04 -20.23 -9.37
C GLN A 91 -27.43 -19.58 -9.18
N SER A 92 -28.11 -19.83 -8.06
CA SER A 92 -29.41 -19.20 -7.75
C SER A 92 -29.31 -17.69 -7.47
N PHE A 93 -28.19 -17.24 -6.89
CA PHE A 93 -27.91 -15.82 -6.67
C PHE A 93 -27.64 -15.11 -8.01
N LEU A 94 -26.89 -15.75 -8.90
CA LEU A 94 -26.63 -15.25 -10.26
C LEU A 94 -27.86 -15.33 -11.17
N GLU A 95 -28.74 -16.32 -11.00
CA GLU A 95 -30.04 -16.39 -11.68
C GLU A 95 -31.02 -15.32 -11.19
N LYS A 96 -31.01 -14.99 -9.88
CA LYS A 96 -31.74 -13.82 -9.35
C LYS A 96 -31.21 -12.49 -9.89
N MET A 97 -29.92 -12.40 -10.18
CA MET A 97 -29.33 -11.24 -10.88
C MET A 97 -29.75 -11.19 -12.36
N ARG A 98 -29.86 -12.35 -13.04
CA ARG A 98 -30.39 -12.44 -14.43
C ARG A 98 -31.86 -12.09 -14.53
N GLY A 99 -32.69 -12.52 -13.58
CA GLY A 99 -34.15 -12.26 -13.57
C GLY A 99 -34.54 -10.79 -13.42
N SER A 100 -33.62 -9.95 -12.94
CA SER A 100 -33.80 -8.50 -12.80
C SER A 100 -33.36 -7.72 -14.06
N SER A 101 -32.75 -8.40 -15.03
CA SER A 101 -32.22 -7.81 -16.27
C SER A 101 -33.14 -8.13 -17.45
N GLY A 102 -34.41 -7.73 -17.36
CA GLY A 102 -35.31 -7.73 -18.51
C GLY A 102 -34.91 -6.60 -19.47
N GLU A 103 -34.51 -6.97 -20.68
CA GLU A 103 -34.50 -6.14 -21.90
C GLU A 103 -34.23 -4.64 -21.74
N LEU A 104 -33.05 -4.28 -21.23
CA LEU A 104 -32.46 -2.98 -21.51
C LEU A 104 -31.12 -3.20 -22.20
N GLY A 105 -31.16 -3.18 -23.53
CA GLY A 105 -29.97 -3.04 -24.36
C GLY A 105 -29.28 -1.73 -24.04
N LEU A 106 -28.35 -1.77 -23.10
CA LEU A 106 -27.40 -0.69 -22.87
C LEU A 106 -26.29 -0.82 -23.93
N GLU A 107 -26.50 -0.15 -25.06
CA GLU A 107 -25.40 0.28 -25.92
C GLU A 107 -24.43 1.09 -25.07
N TRP A 108 -23.26 0.52 -24.81
CA TRP A 108 -22.12 1.22 -24.25
C TRP A 108 -21.68 2.30 -25.24
N LYS A 109 -22.17 3.53 -25.05
CA LYS A 109 -21.76 4.69 -25.86
C LYS A 109 -20.31 5.03 -25.56
N ASN A 110 -19.45 4.60 -26.49
CA ASN A 110 -18.08 5.07 -26.65
C ASN A 110 -18.08 6.56 -27.05
N SER A 111 -18.04 7.46 -26.08
CA SER A 111 -17.45 8.79 -26.30
C SER A 111 -17.13 9.45 -24.96
N ILE A 112 -15.83 9.52 -24.64
CA ILE A 112 -15.06 10.64 -24.06
C ILE A 112 -13.84 10.07 -23.30
N SER A 113 -12.65 10.49 -23.73
CA SER A 113 -11.28 10.39 -23.20
C SER A 113 -10.91 9.25 -22.24
N GLU A 114 -9.88 8.50 -22.66
CA GLU A 114 -9.09 7.44 -22.01
C GLU A 114 -8.79 7.64 -20.51
N SER A 115 -9.81 7.57 -19.67
CA SER A 115 -9.68 7.18 -18.27
C SER A 115 -9.86 5.67 -18.23
N THR A 116 -8.82 4.96 -17.83
CA THR A 116 -8.80 3.50 -17.76
C THR A 116 -9.78 3.05 -16.68
N TRP A 117 -11.03 2.79 -17.05
CA TRP A 117 -12.02 2.23 -16.13
C TRP A 117 -11.54 0.84 -15.68
N TRP A 118 -11.45 0.63 -14.36
CA TRP A 118 -11.14 -0.67 -13.77
C TRP A 118 -12.22 -1.67 -14.19
N ARG A 119 -11.86 -2.64 -15.03
CA ARG A 119 -12.81 -3.63 -15.54
C ARG A 119 -13.05 -4.70 -14.48
N ILE A 120 -14.30 -4.82 -14.02
CA ILE A 120 -14.71 -5.98 -13.23
C ILE A 120 -14.58 -7.22 -14.13
N PRO A 121 -13.93 -8.29 -13.67
CA PRO A 121 -13.72 -9.48 -14.49
C PRO A 121 -15.04 -10.17 -14.81
N ARG A 122 -15.09 -10.82 -15.97
CA ARG A 122 -16.24 -11.66 -16.34
C ARG A 122 -16.38 -12.82 -15.35
N GLU A 123 -17.60 -13.33 -15.19
CA GLU A 123 -17.98 -14.44 -14.27
C GLU A 123 -16.99 -15.62 -14.28
N LYS A 124 -16.49 -15.98 -15.47
CA LYS A 124 -15.50 -17.06 -15.65
C LYS A 124 -14.15 -16.77 -14.96
N ILE A 125 -13.67 -15.54 -15.06
CA ILE A 125 -12.39 -15.10 -14.47
C ILE A 125 -12.49 -15.14 -12.94
N LEU A 126 -13.65 -14.76 -12.39
CA LEU A 126 -13.86 -14.84 -10.94
C LEU A 126 -13.77 -16.27 -10.41
N GLN A 127 -14.38 -17.24 -11.11
CA GLN A 127 -14.27 -18.65 -10.72
C GLN A 127 -12.83 -19.15 -10.80
N GLU A 128 -12.11 -18.79 -11.87
CA GLU A 128 -10.70 -19.13 -12.05
C GLU A 128 -9.83 -18.54 -10.92
N ILE A 129 -10.08 -17.30 -10.50
CA ILE A 129 -9.41 -16.64 -9.37
C ILE A 129 -9.69 -17.36 -8.05
N LEU A 130 -10.96 -17.71 -7.78
CA LEU A 130 -11.33 -18.40 -6.54
C LEU A 130 -10.70 -19.79 -6.47
N VAL A 131 -10.64 -20.51 -7.59
CA VAL A 131 -9.98 -21.83 -7.68
C VAL A 131 -8.46 -21.71 -7.57
N SER A 132 -7.88 -20.67 -8.14
CA SER A 132 -6.42 -20.44 -8.17
C SER A 132 -5.92 -19.67 -6.95
N CYS A 133 -6.79 -19.41 -5.97
CA CYS A 133 -6.45 -18.66 -4.78
C CYS A 133 -5.36 -19.41 -3.98
N PRO A 134 -4.14 -18.85 -3.86
CA PRO A 134 -3.02 -19.55 -3.21
C PRO A 134 -3.16 -19.58 -1.68
N PHE A 135 -4.21 -18.97 -1.14
CA PHE A 135 -4.44 -18.81 0.29
C PHE A 135 -5.39 -19.89 0.81
N ALA A 136 -4.95 -20.63 1.83
CA ALA A 136 -5.82 -21.52 2.58
C ALA A 136 -6.78 -20.71 3.48
N THR A 137 -7.86 -20.19 2.90
CA THR A 137 -8.91 -19.42 3.60
C THR A 137 -10.31 -19.92 3.22
N PRO A 138 -11.24 -20.02 4.19
CA PRO A 138 -12.62 -20.44 3.92
C PRO A 138 -13.49 -19.32 3.30
N TYR A 139 -13.06 -18.06 3.42
CA TYR A 139 -13.81 -16.91 2.94
C TYR A 139 -12.89 -15.93 2.22
N ILE A 140 -13.42 -15.33 1.15
CA ILE A 140 -12.76 -14.28 0.36
C ILE A 140 -13.75 -13.12 0.26
N TRP A 141 -13.26 -11.91 0.52
CA TRP A 141 -14.01 -10.67 0.32
C TRP A 141 -13.34 -9.91 -0.81
N ILE A 142 -14.14 -9.45 -1.78
CA ILE A 142 -13.68 -8.72 -2.96
C ILE A 142 -14.46 -7.41 -2.99
N ASP A 143 -13.76 -6.31 -2.77
CA ASP A 143 -14.30 -4.95 -2.69
C ASP A 143 -15.26 -4.61 -3.85
N LEU A 144 -14.84 -4.85 -5.09
CA LEU A 144 -15.58 -4.55 -6.31
C LEU A 144 -16.89 -5.36 -6.45
N LEU A 145 -17.01 -6.48 -5.74
CA LEU A 145 -18.19 -7.36 -5.78
C LEU A 145 -19.07 -7.22 -4.54
N CYS A 146 -18.46 -6.90 -3.40
CA CYS A 146 -19.17 -6.80 -2.13
C CYS A 146 -19.77 -5.41 -1.88
N ILE A 147 -19.26 -4.38 -2.57
CA ILE A 147 -19.78 -3.01 -2.49
C ILE A 147 -20.53 -2.68 -3.78
N PRO A 148 -21.85 -2.42 -3.71
CA PRO A 148 -22.61 -1.97 -4.85
C PRO A 148 -21.98 -0.73 -5.50
N GLN A 149 -21.68 -0.83 -6.80
CA GLN A 149 -21.14 0.26 -7.62
C GLN A 149 -22.29 1.06 -8.25
N ASP A 150 -22.15 2.38 -8.34
CA ASP A 150 -23.01 3.33 -9.07
C ASP A 150 -24.52 3.05 -9.01
N VAL A 151 -25.09 3.17 -7.81
CA VAL A 151 -26.48 2.79 -7.54
C VAL A 151 -27.39 3.98 -7.26
N GLU A 152 -28.35 4.17 -8.16
CA GLU A 152 -29.53 5.02 -7.98
C GLU A 152 -30.54 4.41 -6.99
N ASP A 153 -30.51 3.08 -6.81
CA ASP A 153 -31.38 2.38 -5.88
C ASP A 153 -30.98 2.70 -4.42
N ALA A 154 -31.95 3.23 -3.65
CA ALA A 154 -31.74 3.66 -2.27
C ALA A 154 -31.34 2.51 -1.33
N ASN A 155 -31.83 1.29 -1.54
CA ASN A 155 -31.46 0.12 -0.74
C ASN A 155 -30.01 -0.27 -1.02
N LEU A 156 -29.61 -0.31 -2.30
CA LEU A 156 -28.23 -0.62 -2.67
C LEU A 156 -27.26 0.47 -2.23
N LYS A 157 -27.67 1.75 -2.28
CA LYS A 157 -26.90 2.86 -1.70
C LYS A 157 -26.72 2.71 -0.19
N SER A 158 -27.78 2.35 0.54
CA SER A 158 -27.71 2.05 1.97
C SER A 158 -26.78 0.86 2.27
N MET A 159 -26.84 -0.19 1.44
CA MET A 159 -25.93 -1.33 1.54
C MET A 159 -24.47 -0.93 1.30
N ALA A 160 -24.19 -0.12 0.28
CA ALA A 160 -22.84 0.38 -0.02
C ALA A 160 -22.28 1.19 1.15
N ILE A 161 -23.05 2.12 1.70
CA ILE A 161 -22.68 2.91 2.89
C ILE A 161 -22.32 1.98 4.07
N ARG A 162 -23.16 0.97 4.33
CA ARG A 162 -22.92 0.01 5.41
C ARG A 162 -21.64 -0.80 5.18
N GLU A 163 -21.40 -1.25 3.95
CA GLU A 163 -20.21 -2.07 3.64
C GLU A 163 -18.92 -1.25 3.63
N ILE A 164 -18.96 0.00 3.14
CA ILE A 164 -17.86 0.98 3.26
C ILE A 164 -17.49 1.16 4.74
N GLY A 165 -18.47 1.35 5.62
CA GLY A 165 -18.23 1.46 7.06
C GLY A 165 -17.64 0.20 7.70
N ARG A 166 -17.75 -0.97 7.07
CA ARG A 166 -17.19 -2.24 7.55
C ARG A 166 -15.79 -2.54 7.01
N GLN A 167 -15.34 -1.87 5.95
CA GLN A 167 -14.04 -2.11 5.31
C GLN A 167 -12.90 -2.17 6.33
N THR A 168 -12.83 -1.22 7.27
CA THR A 168 -11.79 -1.17 8.32
C THR A 168 -11.69 -2.48 9.07
N LYS A 169 -12.84 -2.97 9.54
CA LYS A 169 -12.91 -4.19 10.34
C LYS A 169 -12.59 -5.40 9.48
N ILE A 170 -12.99 -5.39 8.21
CA ILE A 170 -12.67 -6.45 7.24
C ILE A 170 -11.15 -6.51 7.04
N PHE A 171 -10.50 -5.42 6.68
CA PHE A 171 -9.05 -5.36 6.48
C PHE A 171 -8.29 -5.74 7.76
N GLN A 172 -8.65 -5.16 8.91
CA GLN A 172 -8.01 -5.48 10.21
C GLN A 172 -8.18 -6.94 10.64
N SER A 173 -9.30 -7.58 10.30
CA SER A 173 -9.57 -8.97 10.69
C SER A 173 -9.14 -9.98 9.62
N ALA A 174 -8.77 -9.52 8.43
CA ALA A 174 -8.39 -10.39 7.35
C ALA A 174 -7.04 -11.06 7.65
N ARG A 175 -6.95 -12.36 7.39
CA ARG A 175 -5.68 -13.09 7.54
C ARG A 175 -4.70 -12.74 6.43
N PHE A 176 -5.22 -12.56 5.22
CA PHE A 176 -4.45 -12.21 4.03
C PHE A 176 -5.12 -11.01 3.37
N ALA A 177 -4.32 -10.14 2.76
CA ALA A 177 -4.79 -9.04 1.92
C ALA A 177 -4.03 -9.07 0.60
N VAL A 178 -4.73 -8.81 -0.49
CA VAL A 178 -4.19 -8.87 -1.84
C VAL A 178 -4.66 -7.65 -2.61
N ALA A 179 -3.72 -6.93 -3.20
CA ALA A 179 -4.00 -5.95 -4.24
C ALA A 179 -3.92 -6.67 -5.58
N TRP A 180 -5.04 -6.71 -6.30
CA TRP A 180 -5.07 -7.28 -7.63
C TRP A 180 -5.02 -6.20 -8.69
N LEU A 181 -3.86 -6.09 -9.35
CA LEU A 181 -3.58 -5.07 -10.35
C LEU A 181 -3.75 -5.69 -11.74
N ASN A 182 -4.98 -5.57 -12.25
CA ASN A 182 -5.40 -6.18 -13.51
C ASN A 182 -4.84 -5.48 -14.76
N ASP A 183 -4.11 -4.39 -14.59
CA ASP A 183 -3.38 -3.66 -15.62
C ASP A 183 -1.90 -4.05 -15.69
N ILE A 184 -1.44 -4.91 -14.77
CA ILE A 184 -0.08 -5.43 -14.73
C ILE A 184 -0.07 -6.85 -15.29
N ASP A 185 0.72 -7.08 -16.34
CA ASP A 185 0.85 -8.40 -16.96
C ASP A 185 1.84 -9.30 -16.22
N SER A 186 2.98 -8.73 -15.81
CA SER A 186 4.08 -9.46 -15.17
C SER A 186 4.74 -8.61 -14.10
N TRP A 187 5.50 -9.24 -13.21
CA TRP A 187 6.24 -8.58 -12.13
C TRP A 187 7.73 -8.42 -12.39
N ASN A 188 8.17 -8.52 -13.65
CA ASN A 188 9.58 -8.62 -14.00
C ASN A 188 10.41 -7.43 -13.50
N GLY A 189 9.92 -6.20 -13.63
CA GLY A 189 10.60 -4.97 -13.20
C GLY A 189 10.72 -4.90 -11.69
N LEU A 190 9.60 -5.08 -10.98
CA LEU A 190 9.59 -5.07 -9.52
C LEU A 190 10.41 -6.22 -8.91
N GLU A 191 10.33 -7.43 -9.45
CA GLU A 191 11.15 -8.58 -9.02
C GLU A 191 12.65 -8.28 -9.17
N ARG A 192 13.07 -7.72 -10.32
CA ARG A 192 14.46 -7.30 -10.55
C ARG A 192 14.90 -6.23 -9.56
N ALA A 193 14.03 -5.26 -9.29
CA ALA A 193 14.31 -4.20 -8.33
C ALA A 193 14.51 -4.76 -6.92
N ILE A 194 13.64 -5.65 -6.47
CA ILE A 194 13.77 -6.30 -5.16
C ILE A 194 15.05 -7.13 -5.10
N ARG A 195 15.38 -7.88 -6.16
CA ARG A 195 16.63 -8.65 -6.25
C ARG A 195 17.86 -7.74 -6.14
N LEU A 196 17.84 -6.58 -6.83
CA LEU A 196 18.88 -5.56 -6.74
C LEU A 196 19.01 -5.05 -5.29
N LEU A 197 17.90 -4.61 -4.69
CA LEU A 197 17.86 -4.12 -3.30
C LEU A 197 18.38 -5.16 -2.29
N ALA A 198 17.97 -6.42 -2.44
CA ALA A 198 18.43 -7.54 -1.62
C ALA A 198 19.96 -7.73 -1.71
N VAL A 199 20.51 -7.73 -2.92
CA VAL A 199 21.96 -7.87 -3.15
C VAL A 199 22.72 -6.68 -2.59
N PHE A 200 22.20 -5.45 -2.74
CA PHE A 200 22.79 -4.26 -2.11
C PHE A 200 22.81 -4.37 -0.59
N ARG A 201 21.69 -4.78 0.02
CA ARG A 201 21.60 -5.00 1.47
C ARG A 201 22.61 -6.02 1.98
N LEU A 202 22.77 -7.15 1.28
CA LEU A 202 23.76 -8.19 1.64
C LEU A 202 25.20 -7.66 1.53
N LYS A 203 25.49 -6.85 0.52
CA LYS A 203 26.82 -6.30 0.29
C LYS A 203 27.19 -5.23 1.31
N LEU A 204 26.26 -4.32 1.60
CA LEU A 204 26.52 -3.11 2.38
C LEU A 204 26.62 -3.39 3.88
N GLU A 205 25.75 -4.23 4.44
CA GLU A 205 25.69 -4.43 5.89
C GLU A 205 26.25 -5.76 6.36
N ASP A 206 26.08 -6.85 5.60
CA ASP A 206 26.61 -8.14 6.01
C ASP A 206 28.08 -8.34 5.56
N GLN A 207 28.63 -7.35 4.84
CA GLN A 207 29.96 -7.39 4.21
C GLN A 207 30.21 -8.71 3.45
N LEU A 208 29.14 -9.30 2.90
CA LEU A 208 29.24 -10.57 2.21
C LEU A 208 29.98 -10.35 0.89
N GLU A 209 30.98 -11.20 0.64
CA GLU A 209 31.63 -11.26 -0.66
C GLU A 209 30.63 -11.78 -1.69
N ILE A 210 30.00 -10.84 -2.39
CA ILE A 210 29.08 -11.14 -3.48
C ILE A 210 29.92 -11.53 -4.70
N SER A 211 29.67 -12.72 -5.23
CA SER A 211 30.39 -13.19 -6.42
C SER A 211 30.22 -12.19 -7.58
N SER A 212 31.30 -11.97 -8.33
CA SER A 212 31.27 -11.04 -9.46
C SER A 212 30.24 -11.44 -10.53
N SER A 213 29.91 -12.73 -10.64
CA SER A 213 28.85 -13.25 -11.51
C SER A 213 27.45 -12.86 -11.03
N LEU A 214 27.17 -12.96 -9.73
CA LEU A 214 25.91 -12.48 -9.14
C LEU A 214 25.74 -10.98 -9.42
N TRP A 215 26.76 -10.20 -9.08
CA TRP A 215 26.73 -8.75 -9.28
C TRP A 215 26.46 -8.40 -10.75
N LYS A 216 27.21 -9.00 -11.68
CA LYS A 216 26.99 -8.79 -13.11
C LYS A 216 25.61 -9.23 -13.58
N SER A 217 25.08 -10.34 -13.06
CA SER A 217 23.74 -10.81 -13.42
C SER A 217 22.67 -9.81 -13.01
N VAL A 218 22.79 -9.23 -11.82
CA VAL A 218 21.78 -8.32 -11.26
C VAL A 218 21.87 -6.94 -11.90
N MET A 219 23.09 -6.47 -12.18
CA MET A 219 23.32 -5.19 -12.87
C MET A 219 23.00 -5.24 -14.38
N LYS A 220 23.00 -6.42 -15.01
CA LYS A 220 22.61 -6.55 -16.44
C LYS A 220 21.14 -6.18 -16.67
N ASP A 221 20.34 -6.18 -15.60
CA ASP A 221 18.90 -5.99 -15.64
C ASP A 221 18.44 -4.53 -15.42
N ASP A 222 19.37 -3.56 -15.41
CA ASP A 222 19.15 -2.14 -15.05
C ASP A 222 18.14 -1.34 -15.91
N PHE A 223 17.63 -1.91 -17.01
CA PHE A 223 16.78 -1.19 -17.97
C PHE A 223 15.27 -1.49 -17.87
N VAL A 224 14.83 -2.20 -16.83
CA VAL A 224 13.41 -2.54 -16.70
C VAL A 224 12.70 -1.52 -15.82
N SER A 225 11.56 -1.02 -16.31
CA SER A 225 10.68 -0.14 -15.56
C SER A 225 9.85 -0.88 -14.53
N LEU A 226 9.59 -0.26 -13.39
CA LEU A 226 8.69 -0.76 -12.36
C LEU A 226 7.25 -0.68 -12.84
N GLU A 227 6.50 -1.78 -12.74
CA GLU A 227 5.10 -1.85 -13.19
C GLU A 227 4.15 -0.98 -12.37
N LEU A 228 4.58 -0.57 -11.17
CA LEU A 228 3.86 0.38 -10.31
C LEU A 228 4.03 1.84 -10.75
N LEU A 229 4.82 2.09 -11.79
CA LEU A 229 4.99 3.38 -12.44
C LEU A 229 4.54 3.30 -13.90
N LEU A 230 3.73 4.27 -14.31
CA LEU A 230 3.35 4.44 -15.69
C LEU A 230 4.39 5.34 -16.38
N PRO A 231 4.79 5.02 -17.63
CA PRO A 231 5.70 5.84 -18.39
C PRO A 231 5.11 7.25 -18.57
N GLY A 232 5.94 8.27 -18.34
CA GLY A 232 5.53 9.66 -18.56
C GLY A 232 5.25 9.95 -20.04
N PRO A 233 4.53 11.05 -20.36
CA PRO A 233 4.21 11.45 -21.74
C PRO A 233 5.45 11.78 -22.58
N HIS A 234 6.60 12.02 -21.93
CA HIS A 234 7.88 12.25 -22.57
C HIS A 234 8.81 11.07 -22.27
N VAL A 235 9.11 10.28 -23.30
CA VAL A 235 9.93 9.05 -23.26
C VAL A 235 11.36 9.29 -22.74
N HIS A 236 11.79 10.55 -22.59
CA HIS A 236 13.14 10.94 -22.17
C HIS A 236 13.20 11.72 -20.85
N ASP A 237 12.06 11.96 -20.19
CA ASP A 237 12.03 12.63 -18.89
C ASP A 237 11.50 11.66 -17.83
N ASP A 238 12.37 10.76 -17.38
CA ASP A 238 12.06 9.73 -16.38
C ASP A 238 11.61 10.33 -15.03
N SER A 239 11.85 11.63 -14.79
CA SER A 239 11.32 12.32 -13.61
C SER A 239 9.77 12.43 -13.61
N ASN A 240 9.15 12.29 -14.78
CA ASN A 240 7.71 12.43 -15.00
C ASN A 240 6.93 11.11 -15.00
N ALA A 241 7.53 9.97 -14.65
CA ALA A 241 6.79 8.72 -14.49
C ALA A 241 5.64 8.91 -13.49
N SER A 242 4.39 8.64 -13.88
CA SER A 242 3.24 8.75 -12.98
C SER A 242 3.08 7.45 -12.19
N LEU A 243 2.40 7.51 -11.05
CA LEU A 243 2.06 6.29 -10.33
C LEU A 243 1.03 5.49 -11.10
N ASN A 244 1.03 4.17 -10.91
CA ASN A 244 -0.11 3.33 -11.24
C ASN A 244 -1.40 3.92 -10.61
N GLY A 245 -2.51 3.85 -11.35
CA GLY A 245 -3.79 4.43 -10.94
C GLY A 245 -4.25 3.97 -9.55
N TRP A 246 -3.98 2.71 -9.20
CA TRP A 246 -4.29 2.16 -7.89
C TRP A 246 -3.53 2.92 -6.80
N LEU A 247 -2.21 3.08 -6.94
CA LEU A 247 -1.42 3.85 -5.97
C LEU A 247 -1.83 5.32 -5.90
N THR A 248 -2.42 5.92 -6.94
CA THR A 248 -2.95 7.30 -6.83
C THR A 248 -4.23 7.41 -6.02
N SER A 249 -4.96 6.32 -5.80
CA SER A 249 -6.26 6.32 -5.13
C SER A 249 -6.14 6.57 -3.62
N LEU A 250 -7.04 7.39 -3.09
CA LEU A 250 -7.16 7.61 -1.66
C LEU A 250 -7.63 6.35 -0.91
N TRP A 251 -8.50 5.55 -1.53
CA TRP A 251 -8.94 4.28 -0.96
C TRP A 251 -7.77 3.32 -0.78
N THR A 252 -6.90 3.24 -1.79
CA THR A 252 -5.65 2.47 -1.70
C THR A 252 -4.79 2.93 -0.53
N LEU A 253 -4.63 4.25 -0.30
CA LEU A 253 -3.88 4.71 0.88
C LEU A 253 -4.49 4.18 2.20
N GLN A 254 -5.81 4.21 2.34
CA GLN A 254 -6.49 3.66 3.52
C GLN A 254 -6.20 2.17 3.69
N GLU A 255 -6.34 1.40 2.61
CA GLU A 255 -6.12 -0.04 2.60
C GLU A 255 -4.68 -0.39 2.99
N LEU A 256 -3.71 0.35 2.46
CA LEU A 256 -2.30 0.18 2.77
C LEU A 256 -1.96 0.53 4.22
N CYS A 257 -2.59 1.54 4.81
CA CYS A 257 -2.44 1.83 6.23
C CYS A 257 -3.03 0.73 7.12
N LEU A 258 -4.08 0.04 6.66
CA LEU A 258 -4.72 -1.03 7.42
C LEU A 258 -4.05 -2.39 7.22
N ARG A 259 -3.48 -2.65 6.04
CA ARG A 259 -2.80 -3.88 5.64
C ARG A 259 -1.53 -3.56 4.85
N PRO A 260 -0.47 -3.10 5.53
CA PRO A 260 0.80 -2.83 4.88
C PRO A 260 1.47 -4.13 4.37
N ASP A 261 1.12 -5.29 4.95
CA ASP A 261 1.51 -6.64 4.51
C ASP A 261 0.73 -7.14 3.28
N MET A 262 0.00 -6.26 2.59
CA MET A 262 -0.78 -6.60 1.40
C MET A 262 0.13 -7.09 0.27
N ARG A 263 -0.23 -8.25 -0.29
CA ARG A 263 0.50 -8.89 -1.39
C ARG A 263 0.01 -8.35 -2.72
N LEU A 264 0.91 -8.26 -3.69
CA LEU A 264 0.58 -7.80 -5.04
C LEU A 264 0.31 -8.99 -5.95
N CYS A 265 -0.80 -8.97 -6.69
CA CYS A 265 -1.15 -9.95 -7.73
C CYS A 265 -1.30 -9.26 -9.08
N ASN A 266 -0.74 -9.84 -10.14
CA ASN A 266 -0.89 -9.34 -11.51
C ASN A 266 -2.27 -9.72 -12.07
N GLN A 267 -2.55 -9.37 -13.32
CA GLN A 267 -3.82 -9.68 -13.99
C GLN A 267 -4.16 -11.17 -14.06
N HIS A 268 -3.15 -12.05 -13.94
CA HIS A 268 -3.30 -13.52 -13.96
C HIS A 268 -3.45 -14.13 -12.56
N TRP A 269 -3.62 -13.30 -11.52
CA TRP A 269 -3.70 -13.72 -10.12
C TRP A 269 -2.41 -14.36 -9.58
N GLU A 270 -1.27 -14.04 -10.20
CA GLU A 270 0.06 -14.48 -9.76
C GLU A 270 0.63 -13.48 -8.75
N ILE A 271 0.95 -13.99 -7.56
CA ILE A 271 1.60 -13.19 -6.51
C ILE A 271 3.00 -12.82 -6.98
N LEU A 272 3.39 -11.55 -6.73
CA LEU A 272 4.76 -11.06 -6.91
C LEU A 272 5.78 -12.05 -6.30
N PRO A 273 6.56 -12.76 -7.14
CA PRO A 273 7.46 -13.77 -6.65
C PRO A 273 8.74 -13.14 -6.12
N VAL A 274 9.25 -13.69 -5.02
CA VAL A 274 10.56 -13.35 -4.48
C VAL A 274 11.31 -14.64 -4.12
N GLY A 275 12.55 -14.76 -4.57
CA GLY A 275 13.39 -15.95 -4.34
C GLY A 275 13.48 -16.89 -5.55
N SER A 276 14.03 -18.09 -5.36
CA SER A 276 14.12 -19.09 -6.43
C SER A 276 12.82 -19.87 -6.60
N ILE A 277 12.70 -20.59 -7.72
CA ILE A 277 11.59 -21.51 -8.05
C ILE A 277 11.24 -22.46 -6.89
N ASN A 278 12.23 -22.84 -6.08
CA ASN A 278 12.05 -23.80 -4.99
C ASN A 278 11.86 -23.14 -3.61
N ARG A 279 12.07 -21.83 -3.51
CA ARG A 279 12.00 -21.05 -2.26
C ARG A 279 11.38 -19.69 -2.50
N HIS A 280 10.11 -19.69 -2.85
CA HIS A 280 9.34 -18.46 -2.93
C HIS A 280 9.05 -17.95 -1.52
N CYS A 281 9.37 -16.68 -1.29
CA CYS A 281 8.87 -15.92 -0.16
C CYS A 281 7.77 -14.99 -0.69
N ASP A 282 6.61 -15.05 -0.06
CA ASP A 282 5.60 -14.03 -0.29
C ASP A 282 6.08 -12.73 0.37
N ILE A 283 6.00 -11.63 -0.37
CA ILE A 283 6.34 -10.30 0.16
C ILE A 283 5.12 -9.38 0.14
N GLY A 284 5.05 -8.50 1.14
CA GLY A 284 4.07 -7.43 1.20
C GLY A 284 4.57 -6.13 0.57
N LEU A 285 3.74 -5.09 0.61
CA LEU A 285 4.16 -3.74 0.27
C LEU A 285 5.05 -3.12 1.35
N ASP A 286 4.88 -3.51 2.61
CA ASP A 286 5.77 -3.18 3.72
C ASP A 286 7.20 -3.67 3.48
N ASP A 287 7.36 -4.87 2.95
CA ASP A 287 8.64 -5.44 2.54
C ASP A 287 9.35 -4.58 1.48
N ILE A 288 8.61 -4.16 0.46
CA ILE A 288 9.12 -3.29 -0.61
C ILE A 288 9.49 -1.91 -0.05
N ALA A 289 8.62 -1.33 0.79
CA ALA A 289 8.87 -0.05 1.43
C ALA A 289 10.11 -0.11 2.34
N ALA A 290 10.27 -1.18 3.11
CA ALA A 290 11.40 -1.42 3.99
C ALA A 290 12.71 -1.51 3.19
N LEU A 291 12.78 -2.38 2.18
CA LEU A 291 13.98 -2.49 1.34
C LEU A 291 14.33 -1.19 0.64
N SER A 292 13.32 -0.49 0.12
CA SER A 292 13.51 0.81 -0.53
C SER A 292 14.09 1.81 0.45
N LEU A 293 13.45 1.99 1.61
CA LEU A 293 13.90 2.93 2.64
C LEU A 293 15.34 2.64 3.07
N TYR A 294 15.65 1.36 3.32
CA TYR A 294 16.99 0.95 3.71
C TYR A 294 18.04 1.42 2.70
N VAL A 295 17.85 1.09 1.43
CA VAL A 295 18.85 1.42 0.41
C VAL A 295 18.93 2.94 0.18
N LEU A 296 17.81 3.65 0.29
CA LEU A 296 17.78 5.11 0.20
C LEU A 296 18.50 5.80 1.36
N GLN A 297 18.46 5.24 2.57
CA GLN A 297 19.21 5.77 3.71
C GLN A 297 20.72 5.51 3.60
N VAL A 298 21.12 4.37 3.03
CA VAL A 298 22.54 3.99 2.92
C VAL A 298 23.25 4.70 1.76
N ILE A 299 22.51 5.31 0.82
CA ILE A 299 23.05 6.08 -0.31
C ILE A 299 22.70 7.57 -0.09
N PRO A 300 23.54 8.35 0.61
CA PRO A 300 23.25 9.75 0.91
C PRO A 300 23.13 10.60 -0.37
N ASP A 301 22.15 11.50 -0.40
CA ASP A 301 21.93 12.43 -1.53
C ASP A 301 23.10 13.42 -1.73
N GLU A 302 23.84 13.74 -0.66
CA GLU A 302 24.88 14.77 -0.65
C GLU A 302 26.19 14.37 -1.36
N GLU A 303 26.35 13.11 -1.72
CA GLU A 303 27.59 12.60 -2.32
C GLU A 303 27.60 12.57 -3.86
N ARG A 304 26.58 13.13 -4.54
CA ARG A 304 26.64 13.36 -6.01
C ARG A 304 27.82 14.24 -6.43
N ASN A 305 28.45 14.97 -5.50
CA ASN A 305 29.50 15.95 -5.80
C ASN A 305 30.92 15.59 -5.28
N THR A 306 31.12 14.49 -4.55
CA THR A 306 32.42 14.17 -3.93
C THR A 306 33.17 13.05 -4.66
N GLN A 307 34.31 13.40 -5.27
CA GLN A 307 35.19 12.51 -6.05
C GLN A 307 36.03 11.54 -5.17
N SER A 308 35.41 10.77 -4.29
CA SER A 308 36.11 9.74 -3.49
C SER A 308 36.36 8.46 -4.29
N THR A 309 37.45 7.74 -4.03
CA THR A 309 37.88 6.54 -4.77
C THR A 309 37.03 5.29 -4.55
N ASP A 310 36.14 5.25 -3.54
CA ASP A 310 35.12 4.20 -3.41
C ASP A 310 33.85 4.49 -4.25
N ALA A 311 33.92 5.53 -5.10
CA ALA A 311 32.83 5.95 -5.97
C ALA A 311 32.47 4.93 -7.06
N SER A 312 33.23 3.87 -7.34
CA SER A 312 32.86 2.97 -8.45
C SER A 312 31.55 2.21 -8.20
N LEU A 313 31.33 1.75 -6.96
CA LEU A 313 30.09 1.05 -6.58
C LEU A 313 28.95 2.02 -6.35
N ARG A 314 29.22 3.19 -5.74
CA ARG A 314 28.20 4.23 -5.54
C ARG A 314 27.77 4.87 -6.86
N ASN A 315 28.69 5.12 -7.79
CA ASN A 315 28.37 5.63 -9.13
C ASN A 315 27.59 4.58 -9.95
N GLN A 316 27.90 3.29 -9.82
CA GLN A 316 27.07 2.25 -10.44
C GLN A 316 25.65 2.21 -9.86
N CYS A 317 25.52 2.41 -8.54
CA CYS A 317 24.23 2.45 -7.87
C CYS A 317 23.40 3.69 -8.21
N VAL A 318 24.03 4.87 -8.24
CA VAL A 318 23.37 6.15 -8.59
C VAL A 318 22.92 6.18 -10.05
N VAL A 319 23.50 5.34 -10.92
CA VAL A 319 23.17 5.28 -12.35
C VAL A 319 22.04 4.29 -12.66
N SER A 320 21.71 3.35 -11.76
CA SER A 320 20.64 2.39 -12.05
C SER A 320 19.27 3.07 -11.94
N ARG A 321 18.59 3.13 -13.09
CA ARG A 321 17.23 3.67 -13.27
C ARG A 321 16.25 3.13 -12.23
N ILE A 322 16.42 1.88 -11.82
CA ILE A 322 15.60 1.22 -10.79
C ILE A 322 15.58 2.03 -9.48
N PHE A 323 16.70 2.62 -9.05
CA PHE A 323 16.71 3.42 -7.82
C PHE A 323 15.95 4.73 -7.96
N GLU A 324 16.05 5.39 -9.11
CA GLU A 324 15.30 6.61 -9.37
C GLU A 324 13.80 6.35 -9.43
N GLU A 325 13.41 5.23 -10.04
CA GLU A 325 12.03 4.75 -10.08
C GLU A 325 11.54 4.35 -8.68
N LEU A 326 12.32 3.62 -7.87
CA LEU A 326 11.96 3.33 -6.47
C LEU A 326 11.84 4.60 -5.62
N ARG A 327 12.74 5.59 -5.80
CA ARG A 327 12.61 6.92 -5.17
C ARG A 327 11.37 7.66 -5.63
N SER A 328 11.01 7.54 -6.91
CA SER A 328 9.80 8.15 -7.46
C SER A 328 8.56 7.49 -6.87
N LEU A 329 8.54 6.16 -6.84
CA LEU A 329 7.49 5.35 -6.25
C LEU A 329 7.32 5.65 -4.75
N GLU A 330 8.42 5.78 -4.01
CA GLU A 330 8.39 6.13 -2.59
C GLU A 330 7.83 7.55 -2.38
N ARG A 331 8.41 8.56 -3.04
CA ARG A 331 8.03 9.97 -2.85
C ARG A 331 6.61 10.26 -3.30
N LYS A 332 6.21 9.76 -4.47
CA LYS A 332 4.86 9.98 -5.02
C LYS A 332 3.86 9.07 -4.30
N GLY A 333 4.26 7.84 -4.01
CA GLY A 333 3.43 6.79 -3.44
C GLY A 333 3.32 6.83 -1.93
N HIS A 334 4.07 7.69 -1.24
CA HIS A 334 4.15 7.77 0.22
C HIS A 334 4.42 6.39 0.89
N LEU A 335 5.17 5.50 0.23
CA LEU A 335 5.33 4.12 0.68
C LEU A 335 6.04 3.99 2.04
N VAL A 336 6.98 4.89 2.35
CA VAL A 336 7.65 4.91 3.66
C VAL A 336 6.67 5.16 4.79
N THR A 337 5.62 5.94 4.53
CA THR A 337 4.55 6.17 5.50
C THR A 337 3.92 4.85 5.93
N LEU A 338 3.89 3.82 5.08
CA LEU A 338 3.27 2.52 5.40
C LEU A 338 3.94 1.76 6.56
N LEU A 339 5.24 1.96 6.77
CA LEU A 339 5.99 1.22 7.80
C LEU A 339 5.62 1.66 9.21
N ASN A 340 5.38 2.96 9.39
CA ASN A 340 4.93 3.53 10.66
C ASN A 340 4.30 4.90 10.40
N ALA A 341 3.03 4.94 9.95
CA ALA A 341 2.35 6.20 9.69
C ALA A 341 1.72 6.74 11.00
N PRO A 342 2.20 7.86 11.57
CA PRO A 342 1.33 8.64 12.42
C PRO A 342 0.06 9.00 11.65
N ARG A 343 -1.08 8.98 12.34
CA ARG A 343 -2.37 9.34 11.73
C ARG A 343 -2.37 10.73 11.08
N SER A 344 -1.54 11.66 11.59
CA SER A 344 -1.30 12.98 10.98
C SER A 344 -0.57 12.89 9.64
N SER A 345 0.40 11.98 9.51
CA SER A 345 1.11 11.74 8.24
C SER A 345 0.20 11.07 7.22
N ILE A 346 -0.70 10.18 7.65
CA ILE A 346 -1.75 9.64 6.77
C ILE A 346 -2.60 10.78 6.20
N LEU A 347 -3.08 11.70 7.04
CA LEU A 347 -3.85 12.87 6.61
C LEU A 347 -3.09 13.76 5.60
N GLN A 348 -1.78 13.90 5.78
CA GLN A 348 -0.93 14.63 4.84
C GLN A 348 -0.81 13.90 3.50
N ALA A 349 -0.48 12.61 3.53
CA ALA A 349 -0.37 11.77 2.33
C ALA A 349 -1.68 11.73 1.53
N CYS A 350 -2.83 11.91 2.19
CA CYS A 350 -4.11 12.00 1.50
C CYS A 350 -4.09 13.12 0.46
N ALA A 351 -3.54 14.30 0.77
CA ALA A 351 -3.66 15.51 -0.05
C ALA A 351 -3.22 15.29 -1.51
N ASP A 352 -2.28 14.38 -1.74
CA ASP A 352 -1.72 14.07 -3.06
C ASP A 352 -2.45 12.92 -3.78
N ARG A 353 -3.46 12.32 -3.14
CA ARG A 353 -4.25 11.20 -3.69
C ARG A 353 -5.50 11.67 -4.42
N TYR A 354 -5.81 10.98 -5.50
CA TYR A 354 -7.06 11.09 -6.22
C TYR A 354 -8.21 10.47 -5.40
N CYS A 355 -9.34 11.15 -5.38
CA CYS A 355 -10.58 10.63 -4.81
C CYS A 355 -11.74 11.27 -5.54
N GLU A 356 -12.56 10.45 -6.20
CA GLU A 356 -13.74 10.92 -6.92
C GLU A 356 -14.88 11.33 -5.97
N ARG A 357 -15.00 10.62 -4.85
CA ARG A 357 -16.08 10.79 -3.86
C ARG A 357 -15.59 11.55 -2.62
N ASN A 358 -16.37 11.51 -1.54
CA ASN A 358 -16.05 12.16 -0.28
C ASN A 358 -14.78 11.55 0.35
N ARG A 359 -13.72 12.35 0.41
CA ARG A 359 -12.40 11.95 0.94
C ARG A 359 -12.43 11.55 2.40
N ALA A 360 -13.32 12.13 3.21
CA ALA A 360 -13.44 11.76 4.61
C ALA A 360 -13.86 10.29 4.75
N GLU A 361 -14.78 9.82 3.90
CA GLU A 361 -15.27 8.44 3.92
C GLU A 361 -14.15 7.46 3.52
N ALA A 362 -13.28 7.89 2.60
CA ALA A 362 -12.16 7.09 2.11
C ALA A 362 -10.97 6.99 3.07
N ILE A 363 -10.88 7.80 4.14
CA ILE A 363 -9.73 7.77 5.05
C ILE A 363 -10.08 7.68 6.53
N MET A 364 -11.31 8.02 6.94
CA MET A 364 -11.75 8.04 8.33
C MET A 364 -11.30 6.82 9.14
N SER A 365 -11.34 5.67 8.50
CA SER A 365 -10.98 4.36 9.04
C SER A 365 -9.50 4.24 9.39
N ALA A 366 -8.61 4.69 8.49
CA ALA A 366 -7.16 4.62 8.70
C ALA A 366 -6.69 5.53 9.84
N ILE A 367 -7.39 6.64 10.07
CA ILE A 367 -7.05 7.62 11.12
C ILE A 367 -7.92 7.49 12.39
N GLY A 368 -8.87 6.55 12.41
CA GLY A 368 -9.75 6.30 13.56
C GLY A 368 -10.79 7.40 13.84
N VAL A 369 -11.21 8.13 12.80
CA VAL A 369 -12.14 9.27 12.86
C VAL A 369 -13.49 8.88 12.22
N THR A 370 -14.20 7.93 12.84
CA THR A 370 -15.40 7.27 12.29
C THR A 370 -16.72 7.68 12.95
N ASP A 371 -16.69 8.47 14.02
CA ASP A 371 -17.88 8.76 14.83
C ASP A 371 -18.87 9.63 14.04
N TRP A 372 -18.38 10.66 13.36
CA TRP A 372 -19.14 11.54 12.46
C TRP A 372 -19.91 10.76 11.40
N TYR A 373 -19.32 9.69 10.88
CA TYR A 373 -19.93 8.85 9.86
C TYR A 373 -21.01 7.95 10.48
N THR A 374 -20.72 7.38 11.65
CA THR A 374 -21.67 6.53 12.38
C THR A 374 -22.92 7.33 12.77
N GLU A 375 -22.75 8.50 13.35
CA GLU A 375 -23.85 9.41 13.72
C GLU A 375 -24.70 9.75 12.49
N ARG A 376 -24.06 10.10 11.37
CA ARG A 376 -24.74 10.40 10.10
C ARG A 376 -25.53 9.20 9.54
N THR A 377 -25.00 7.99 9.62
CA THR A 377 -25.73 6.80 9.16
C THR A 377 -26.95 6.49 10.02
N GLN A 378 -26.96 6.90 11.29
CA GLN A 378 -28.08 6.69 12.20
C GLN A 378 -29.18 7.73 12.02
N THR A 379 -28.83 8.98 11.72
CA THR A 379 -29.81 10.08 11.54
C THR A 379 -30.48 10.06 10.17
N GLY A 380 -29.87 9.40 9.18
CA GLY A 380 -30.39 9.39 7.81
C GLY A 380 -30.26 10.75 7.09
N GLU A 381 -29.46 11.68 7.64
CA GLU A 381 -29.23 12.98 7.00
C GLU A 381 -28.47 12.79 5.67
N GLU A 382 -29.09 13.25 4.59
CA GLU A 382 -28.53 13.14 3.26
C GLU A 382 -27.20 13.87 3.11
N THR A 383 -26.37 13.28 2.26
CA THR A 383 -24.97 13.52 1.94
C THR A 383 -24.63 14.92 1.40
N SER A 384 -25.59 15.84 1.34
CA SER A 384 -25.52 17.07 0.55
C SER A 384 -24.87 18.26 1.26
N VAL A 385 -24.44 18.10 2.52
CA VAL A 385 -23.82 19.19 3.28
C VAL A 385 -22.32 19.28 2.94
N GLY A 386 -22.06 19.87 1.78
CA GLY A 386 -20.94 20.80 1.58
C GLY A 386 -19.55 20.22 1.62
N GLY A 387 -19.12 19.68 0.47
CA GLY A 387 -17.71 19.57 0.12
C GLY A 387 -17.63 19.21 -1.35
N SER A 388 -16.86 19.96 -2.13
CA SER A 388 -16.37 19.41 -3.41
C SER A 388 -15.66 18.07 -3.14
N ALA A 389 -15.47 17.21 -4.15
CA ALA A 389 -14.70 15.96 -3.99
C ALA A 389 -13.32 16.17 -3.30
N ASN A 390 -12.80 17.41 -3.30
CA ASN A 390 -11.54 17.80 -2.68
C ASN A 390 -11.66 18.40 -1.26
N GLU A 391 -12.81 18.31 -0.60
CA GLU A 391 -13.06 18.92 0.72
C GLU A 391 -13.53 17.91 1.76
N TYR A 392 -13.14 18.14 3.01
CA TYR A 392 -13.57 17.34 4.15
C TYR A 392 -14.78 17.97 4.85
N PRO A 393 -15.82 17.20 5.21
CA PRO A 393 -16.96 17.72 5.98
C PRO A 393 -16.53 18.26 7.34
N LEU A 394 -17.13 19.37 7.78
CA LEU A 394 -16.83 20.01 9.06
C LEU A 394 -16.98 19.09 10.28
N SER A 395 -17.85 18.08 10.23
CA SER A 395 -18.00 17.09 11.31
C SER A 395 -16.79 16.17 11.43
N PHE A 396 -16.35 15.54 10.33
CA PHE A 396 -15.12 14.74 10.26
C PHE A 396 -13.91 15.50 10.78
N VAL A 397 -13.78 16.73 10.28
CA VAL A 397 -12.77 17.71 10.62
C VAL A 397 -12.66 17.98 12.12
N ARG A 398 -13.79 18.24 12.78
CA ARG A 398 -13.86 18.50 14.23
C ARG A 398 -13.50 17.26 15.03
N GLU A 399 -13.96 16.11 14.59
CA GLU A 399 -13.62 14.84 15.22
C GLU A 399 -12.13 14.50 15.05
N ALA A 400 -11.55 14.73 13.87
CA ALA A 400 -10.12 14.52 13.61
C ALA A 400 -9.28 15.40 14.54
N ALA A 401 -9.57 16.69 14.61
CA ALA A 401 -8.89 17.60 15.53
C ALA A 401 -9.02 17.15 17.00
N LYS A 402 -10.21 16.69 17.41
CA LYS A 402 -10.46 16.18 18.76
C LYS A 402 -9.66 14.90 19.07
N LYS A 403 -9.63 13.93 18.15
CA LYS A 403 -9.01 12.62 18.36
C LYS A 403 -7.49 12.63 18.18
N LEU A 404 -6.96 13.49 17.32
CA LEU A 404 -5.52 13.59 17.01
C LEU A 404 -4.81 14.64 17.87
N GLY A 405 -5.57 15.58 18.45
CA GLY A 405 -5.05 16.60 19.36
C GLY A 405 -4.03 17.51 18.66
N ALA A 406 -2.90 17.77 19.33
CA ALA A 406 -1.88 18.69 18.83
C ALA A 406 -1.28 18.26 17.48
N THR A 407 -1.09 16.96 17.25
CA THR A 407 -0.48 16.41 16.01
C THR A 407 -1.25 16.79 14.75
N PHE A 408 -2.57 16.97 14.87
CA PHE A 408 -3.42 17.47 13.79
C PHE A 408 -2.98 18.85 13.29
N PHE A 409 -2.55 19.73 14.19
CA PHE A 409 -2.14 21.11 13.87
C PHE A 409 -0.70 21.23 13.37
N PHE A 410 0.12 20.19 13.58
CA PHE A 410 1.53 20.19 13.19
C PHE A 410 1.80 19.52 11.84
N ALA A 411 0.81 18.86 11.22
CA ALA A 411 0.95 18.23 9.91
C ALA A 411 1.31 19.29 8.83
N SER A 412 2.59 19.36 8.48
CA SER A 412 3.23 20.51 7.82
C SER A 412 2.93 20.64 6.32
N GLY A 413 2.36 19.62 5.68
CA GLY A 413 1.93 19.66 4.27
C GLY A 413 0.60 20.40 3.99
N ILE A 414 -0.20 20.69 5.03
CA ILE A 414 -1.52 21.34 4.89
C ILE A 414 -1.41 22.88 4.77
N ILE A 415 -0.20 23.43 4.94
CA ILE A 415 0.03 24.81 5.38
C ILE A 415 -0.12 25.89 4.28
N TRP A 416 0.17 25.61 3.01
CA TRP A 416 0.33 26.69 2.00
C TRP A 416 -0.97 27.35 1.53
N ASN A 417 -2.01 26.56 1.22
CA ASN A 417 -3.26 27.10 0.65
C ASN A 417 -4.16 27.81 1.68
N VAL A 418 -3.93 27.54 2.95
CA VAL A 418 -4.68 28.11 4.08
C VAL A 418 -4.13 29.46 4.49
N LYS A 419 -2.81 29.61 4.49
CA LYS A 419 -2.09 30.81 4.95
C LYS A 419 -2.55 32.09 4.25
N ARG A 420 -2.98 31.98 2.99
CA ARG A 420 -3.45 33.09 2.15
C ARG A 420 -4.85 33.60 2.55
N LEU A 421 -5.78 32.73 2.93
CA LEU A 421 -7.18 33.08 3.24
C LEU A 421 -7.35 33.78 4.60
N LEU A 422 -6.51 33.45 5.60
CA LEU A 422 -6.57 34.07 6.94
C LEU A 422 -6.03 35.50 6.98
N LEU A 423 -5.05 35.82 6.13
CA LEU A 423 -4.57 37.21 5.98
C LEU A 423 -5.64 38.13 5.40
N GLU A 424 -6.64 37.59 4.72
CA GLU A 424 -7.66 38.35 4.00
C GLU A 424 -9.04 38.40 4.71
N SER A 425 -9.29 37.59 5.75
CA SER A 425 -10.64 37.41 6.33
C SER A 425 -10.82 37.80 7.81
N THR A 426 -9.79 38.23 8.53
CA THR A 426 -9.92 38.77 9.91
C THR A 426 -9.47 40.23 10.02
N PRO A 427 -10.30 41.17 10.51
CA PRO A 427 -9.83 42.49 10.90
C PRO A 427 -9.04 42.35 12.21
N LEU A 428 -7.71 42.29 12.09
CA LEU A 428 -6.83 42.24 13.25
C LEU A 428 -6.86 43.58 14.00
N PRO A 429 -7.03 43.58 15.34
CA PRO A 429 -6.73 44.75 16.16
C PRO A 429 -5.25 45.11 15.99
N THR A 430 -4.96 46.40 15.88
CA THR A 430 -3.65 46.98 15.55
C THR A 430 -2.49 46.57 16.48
N GLY A 431 -2.75 45.86 17.58
CA GLY A 431 -1.75 45.39 18.54
C GLY A 431 -1.31 43.93 18.44
N ALA A 432 -1.93 43.09 17.60
CA ALA A 432 -1.70 41.63 17.62
C ALA A 432 -0.60 41.13 16.65
N ARG A 433 0.26 42.02 16.11
CA ARG A 433 1.26 41.64 15.08
C ARG A 433 2.43 40.78 15.58
N ASN A 434 2.58 40.56 16.89
CA ASN A 434 3.74 39.85 17.46
C ASN A 434 3.40 38.55 18.22
N ALA A 435 2.15 38.08 18.20
CA ALA A 435 1.80 36.78 18.78
C ALA A 435 1.84 35.69 17.70
N ILE A 436 2.99 35.03 17.56
CA ILE A 436 3.14 33.82 16.75
C ILE A 436 2.59 32.65 17.58
N CYS A 437 1.30 32.34 17.43
CA CYS A 437 0.72 31.08 17.87
C CYS A 437 -0.34 30.62 16.85
N SER A 438 -0.01 29.50 16.21
CA SER A 438 -0.85 28.60 15.40
C SER A 438 -2.24 28.42 16.00
N MET A 439 -3.29 28.29 15.15
CA MET A 439 -4.34 27.27 15.33
C MET A 439 -5.35 27.23 14.17
N MET A 440 -5.43 26.04 13.54
CA MET A 440 -6.47 25.46 12.65
C MET A 440 -6.55 25.88 11.16
N PRO A 441 -6.74 24.88 10.27
CA PRO A 441 -7.59 25.12 9.10
C PRO A 441 -8.41 23.96 8.53
N PHE A 442 -9.54 24.34 7.93
CA PHE A 442 -10.37 23.54 7.02
C PHE A 442 -10.83 24.41 5.86
N LYS A 443 -11.06 23.80 4.71
CA LYS A 443 -11.57 24.49 3.52
C LYS A 443 -13.10 24.54 3.61
N ILE A 444 -13.65 25.69 4.03
CA ILE A 444 -15.08 26.02 3.96
C ILE A 444 -15.23 27.14 2.92
N VAL A 445 -15.98 26.91 1.84
CA VAL A 445 -16.47 28.00 1.00
C VAL A 445 -17.80 28.49 1.58
N LEU A 446 -17.75 29.63 2.25
CA LEU A 446 -18.92 30.45 2.58
C LEU A 446 -19.35 31.19 1.30
N GLN A 447 -20.18 30.57 0.47
CA GLN A 447 -20.97 31.26 -0.54
C GLN A 447 -22.45 30.93 -0.33
N ARG A 448 -23.13 31.75 0.50
CA ARG A 448 -24.57 32.11 0.48
C ARG A 448 -25.11 32.58 1.86
N LEU A 449 -24.44 33.52 2.54
CA LEU A 449 -25.05 34.23 3.68
C LEU A 449 -24.89 35.76 3.63
N THR A 450 -24.68 36.35 2.45
CA THR A 450 -24.77 37.80 2.24
C THR A 450 -25.51 38.11 0.94
N SER A 451 -26.76 37.66 0.84
CA SER A 451 -27.77 38.18 -0.09
C SER A 451 -29.15 37.94 0.52
N GLY A 452 -29.45 38.73 1.53
CA GLY A 452 -30.69 38.76 2.31
C GLY A 452 -30.53 39.87 3.34
#